data_AF-A0A356Z8S9-F1
#
_entry.id   AF-A0A356Z8S9-F1
#
_cell.length_a   1.000
_cell.length_b   1.000
_cell.length_c   1.000
_cell.angle_alpha   90.00
_cell.angle_beta   90.00
_cell.angle_gamma   90.00
#
_symmetry.space_group_name_H-M   'P 1'
#
loop_
_entity.id
_entity.type
_entity.pdbx_description
1 polymer ?
#
loop_
_entity_poly.entity_id
_entity_poly.type
_entity_poly.pdbx_seq_one_letter_code
_entity_poly.pdbx_strand_id
1 'polypeptide(L)'
;MAKSDWKDCEITIGSPDGTESLKIPILGQKHTNIKLIMRNAFKNAVNLLKDADAVSSYSRIILCSLSCELFLKAITIKTQNKITWGHDIYELYFELGDKERNQLLDAHVLRIIASDEDDIDLKISEGIDDFEKSLMLDALLFETIRYKHEYGTIIYDENFIYNFAHDLKRLGEDLGLSE
;
A
#
# COMPACT_ATOMS: atom_id res chain seq x y z
N MET A 1 20.90 9.21 -16.04
CA MET A 1 20.21 7.92 -16.26
C MET A 1 18.77 8.10 -15.84
N ALA A 2 17.80 7.73 -16.67
CA ALA A 2 16.40 7.70 -16.24
C ALA A 2 16.30 6.74 -15.05
N LYS A 3 15.87 7.23 -13.89
CA LYS A 3 15.53 6.38 -12.74
C LYS A 3 14.35 5.51 -13.20
N SER A 4 14.54 4.19 -13.27
CA SER A 4 13.44 3.25 -13.52
C SER A 4 13.09 2.61 -12.18
N ASP A 5 11.90 2.87 -11.67
CA ASP A 5 11.48 2.46 -10.32
C ASP A 5 11.32 0.94 -10.15
N TRP A 6 11.05 0.21 -11.23
CA TRP A 6 10.93 -1.26 -11.17
C TRP A 6 11.10 -1.90 -12.55
N LYS A 7 11.96 -2.92 -12.62
CA LYS A 7 11.97 -3.87 -13.73
C LYS A 7 11.11 -5.06 -13.32
N ASP A 8 10.75 -5.91 -14.28
CA ASP A 8 10.17 -7.21 -13.93
C ASP A 8 11.10 -7.87 -12.90
N CYS A 9 10.55 -8.15 -11.72
CA CYS A 9 11.29 -8.77 -10.63
C CYS A 9 10.44 -9.86 -9.99
N GLU A 10 11.11 -10.86 -9.43
CA GLU A 10 10.48 -11.89 -8.61
C GLU A 10 10.84 -11.57 -7.17
N ILE A 11 9.83 -11.32 -6.34
CA ILE A 11 10.01 -11.24 -4.90
C ILE A 11 9.85 -12.64 -4.35
N THR A 12 10.85 -13.09 -3.60
CA THR A 12 10.76 -14.34 -2.84
C THR A 12 10.48 -13.99 -1.38
N ILE A 13 9.33 -14.42 -0.86
CA ILE A 13 8.96 -14.26 0.54
C ILE A 13 8.97 -15.63 1.17
N GLY A 14 9.82 -15.83 2.16
CA GLY A 14 9.95 -17.12 2.83
C GLY A 14 10.80 -17.04 4.08
N SER A 15 10.81 -18.12 4.85
CA SER A 15 11.72 -18.25 5.99
C SER A 15 13.18 -18.12 5.51
N PRO A 16 14.10 -17.49 6.29
CA PRO A 16 15.51 -17.34 5.92
C PRO A 16 16.22 -18.65 5.58
N ASP A 17 15.68 -19.78 6.05
CA ASP A 17 16.18 -21.13 5.79
C ASP A 17 15.66 -21.76 4.47
N GLY A 18 14.79 -21.06 3.75
CA GLY A 18 14.29 -21.45 2.41
C GLY A 18 13.32 -22.62 2.39
N THR A 19 12.78 -23.01 3.55
CA THR A 19 11.90 -24.20 3.67
C THR A 19 10.49 -23.97 3.13
N GLU A 20 9.99 -22.73 3.18
CA GLU A 20 8.75 -22.30 2.54
C GLU A 20 8.99 -20.93 1.90
N SER A 21 8.97 -20.87 0.57
CA SER A 21 9.16 -19.61 -0.16
C SER A 21 8.07 -19.41 -1.21
N LEU A 22 7.32 -18.32 -1.09
CA LEU A 22 6.39 -17.82 -2.09
C LEU A 22 7.16 -16.95 -3.09
N LYS A 23 7.05 -17.29 -4.37
CA LYS A 23 7.63 -16.52 -5.47
C LYS A 23 6.56 -15.69 -6.15
N ILE A 24 6.73 -14.38 -6.14
CA ILE A 24 5.73 -13.44 -6.64
C ILE A 24 6.34 -12.61 -7.78
N PRO A 25 5.84 -12.79 -9.01
CA PRO A 25 6.27 -11.96 -10.13
C PRO A 25 5.61 -10.59 -10.09
N ILE A 26 6.42 -9.53 -10.15
CA ILE A 26 5.97 -8.15 -10.33
C ILE A 26 6.25 -7.73 -11.77
N LEU A 27 5.19 -7.33 -12.48
CA LEU A 27 5.28 -6.77 -13.83
C LEU A 27 5.71 -5.29 -13.76
N GLY A 28 6.89 -4.97 -14.27
CA GLY A 28 7.50 -3.63 -14.15
C GLY A 28 7.10 -2.63 -15.23
N GLN A 29 7.60 -1.40 -15.10
CA GLN A 29 7.46 -0.29 -16.06
C GLN A 29 8.41 -0.47 -17.26
N LYS A 30 8.22 -1.51 -18.08
CA LYS A 30 8.92 -1.59 -19.39
C LYS A 30 8.19 -0.84 -20.51
N HIS A 31 6.99 -0.35 -20.24
CA HIS A 31 6.16 0.31 -21.23
C HIS A 31 6.20 1.84 -21.10
N THR A 32 6.27 2.54 -22.23
CA THR A 32 6.05 3.99 -22.31
C THR A 32 4.56 4.35 -22.27
N ASN A 33 3.67 3.36 -22.37
CA ASN A 33 2.23 3.56 -22.30
C ASN A 33 1.77 3.68 -20.85
N ILE A 34 1.50 4.91 -20.42
CA ILE A 34 1.07 5.24 -19.06
C ILE A 34 -0.19 4.48 -18.62
N LYS A 35 -1.14 4.21 -19.52
CA LYS A 35 -2.35 3.43 -19.21
C LYS A 35 -2.04 1.97 -18.91
N LEU A 36 -1.07 1.39 -19.63
CA LEU A 36 -0.64 0.02 -19.39
C LEU A 36 0.16 -0.10 -18.09
N ILE A 37 0.99 0.90 -17.79
CA ILE A 37 1.69 1.01 -16.51
C ILE A 37 0.70 1.03 -15.35
N MET A 38 -0.31 1.90 -15.43
CA MET A 38 -1.38 2.04 -14.44
C MET A 38 -2.11 0.70 -14.19
N ARG A 39 -2.54 0.05 -15.28
CA ARG A 39 -3.26 -1.24 -15.20
C ARG A 39 -2.39 -2.34 -14.60
N ASN A 40 -1.12 -2.42 -14.99
CA ASN A 40 -0.21 -3.42 -14.44
C ASN A 40 0.06 -3.18 -12.96
N ALA A 41 0.27 -1.92 -12.54
CA ALA A 41 0.43 -1.57 -11.14
C ALA A 41 -0.80 -1.98 -10.33
N PHE A 42 -2.00 -1.61 -10.77
CA PHE A 42 -3.25 -1.98 -10.09
C PHE A 42 -3.46 -3.50 -10.03
N LYS A 43 -3.23 -4.21 -11.14
CA LYS A 43 -3.36 -5.67 -11.21
C LYS A 43 -2.39 -6.38 -10.27
N ASN A 44 -1.12 -5.96 -10.28
CA ASN A 44 -0.11 -6.51 -9.38
C ASN A 44 -0.48 -6.24 -7.92
N ALA A 45 -0.98 -5.05 -7.58
CA ALA A 45 -1.43 -4.71 -6.24
C ALA A 45 -2.54 -5.65 -5.76
N VAL A 46 -3.58 -5.86 -6.58
CA VAL A 46 -4.67 -6.78 -6.27
C VAL A 46 -4.18 -8.21 -6.03
N ASN A 47 -3.21 -8.69 -6.84
CA ASN A 47 -2.64 -10.02 -6.65
C ASN A 47 -1.83 -10.12 -5.35
N LEU A 48 -0.99 -9.12 -5.06
CA LEU A 48 -0.21 -9.06 -3.81
C LEU A 48 -1.12 -9.06 -2.59
N LEU A 49 -2.22 -8.29 -2.61
CA LEU A 49 -3.17 -8.26 -1.51
C LEU A 49 -3.88 -9.62 -1.31
N LYS A 50 -4.22 -10.32 -2.40
CA LYS A 50 -4.77 -11.69 -2.31
C LYS A 50 -3.76 -12.68 -1.74
N ASP A 51 -2.50 -12.57 -2.15
CA ASP A 51 -1.42 -13.43 -1.63
C ASP A 51 -1.17 -13.13 -0.14
N ALA A 52 -1.41 -11.89 0.32
CA ALA A 52 -1.28 -11.48 1.72
C ALA A 52 -2.20 -12.25 2.67
N ASP A 53 -3.40 -12.63 2.20
CA ASP A 53 -4.36 -13.42 2.97
C ASP A 53 -3.92 -14.88 3.19
N ALA A 54 -2.94 -15.36 2.40
CA ALA A 54 -2.50 -16.75 2.39
C ALA A 54 -1.17 -16.99 3.12
N VAL A 55 -0.57 -15.96 3.72
CA VAL A 55 0.78 -16.03 4.32
C VAL A 55 0.79 -15.65 5.80
N SER A 56 1.93 -15.87 6.46
CA SER A 56 2.17 -15.47 7.86
C SER A 56 2.02 -13.95 8.06
N SER A 57 1.80 -13.51 9.31
CA SER A 57 1.61 -12.11 9.65
C SER A 57 2.76 -11.20 9.19
N TYR A 58 4.02 -11.65 9.34
CA TYR A 58 5.19 -10.90 8.87
C TYR A 58 5.26 -10.77 7.35
N SER A 59 4.96 -11.85 6.63
CA SER A 59 4.91 -11.85 5.17
C SER A 59 3.76 -10.99 4.65
N ARG A 60 2.62 -11.01 5.34
CA ARG A 60 1.43 -10.22 5.02
C ARG A 60 1.73 -8.72 5.05
N ILE A 61 2.45 -8.22 6.07
CA ILE A 61 2.84 -6.80 6.14
C ILE A 61 3.58 -6.37 4.87
N ILE A 62 4.56 -7.15 4.43
CA ILE A 62 5.36 -6.85 3.23
C ILE A 62 4.46 -6.79 1.99
N LEU A 63 3.57 -7.76 1.85
CA LEU A 63 2.65 -7.84 0.71
C LEU A 63 1.64 -6.69 0.70
N CYS A 64 1.09 -6.34 1.86
CA CYS A 64 0.22 -5.18 2.01
C CYS A 64 0.95 -3.88 1.69
N SER A 65 2.18 -3.67 2.19
CA SER A 65 2.96 -2.46 1.89
C SER A 65 3.28 -2.33 0.40
N LEU A 66 3.72 -3.42 -0.24
CA LEU A 66 3.93 -3.44 -1.70
C LEU A 66 2.63 -3.15 -2.45
N SER A 67 1.52 -3.75 -2.01
CA SER A 67 0.21 -3.49 -2.58
C SER A 67 -0.18 -2.01 -2.47
N CYS A 68 0.02 -1.39 -1.30
CA CYS A 68 -0.24 0.03 -1.07
C CYS A 68 0.58 0.92 -2.02
N GLU A 69 1.89 0.67 -2.15
CA GLU A 69 2.77 1.39 -3.08
C GLU A 69 2.21 1.35 -4.51
N LEU A 70 1.83 0.15 -4.97
CA LEU A 70 1.30 -0.05 -6.32
C LEU A 70 -0.07 0.60 -6.53
N PHE A 71 -0.97 0.53 -5.54
CA PHE A 71 -2.26 1.18 -5.61
C PHE A 71 -2.12 2.70 -5.67
N LEU A 72 -1.31 3.31 -4.78
CA LEU A 72 -1.08 4.75 -4.76
C LEU A 72 -0.58 5.25 -6.12
N LYS A 73 0.41 4.55 -6.70
CA LYS A 73 0.93 4.88 -8.04
C LYS A 73 -0.13 4.74 -9.13
N ALA A 74 -0.94 3.67 -9.11
CA ALA A 74 -2.00 3.47 -10.08
C ALA A 74 -3.09 4.55 -9.99
N ILE A 75 -3.50 4.91 -8.77
CA ILE A 75 -4.49 5.94 -8.50
C ILE A 75 -3.97 7.31 -8.94
N THR A 76 -2.73 7.68 -8.61
CA THR A 76 -2.14 8.95 -9.05
C THR A 76 -2.06 9.05 -10.57
N ILE A 77 -1.68 7.96 -11.26
CA ILE A 77 -1.71 7.93 -12.72
C ILE A 77 -3.14 8.13 -13.24
N LYS A 78 -4.13 7.47 -12.63
CA LYS A 78 -5.54 7.56 -13.06
C LYS A 78 -6.11 8.97 -12.89
N THR A 79 -5.86 9.61 -11.75
CA THR A 79 -6.49 10.89 -11.38
C THR A 79 -5.71 12.09 -11.89
N GLN A 80 -4.39 11.97 -12.05
CA GLN A 80 -3.51 13.09 -12.38
C GLN A 80 -2.69 12.89 -13.67
N ASN A 81 -2.75 11.71 -14.30
CA ASN A 81 -1.94 11.36 -15.47
C ASN A 81 -0.42 11.58 -15.26
N LYS A 82 0.03 11.41 -14.01
CA LYS A 82 1.41 11.60 -13.56
C LYS A 82 2.00 10.25 -13.15
N ILE A 83 3.21 9.95 -13.64
CA ILE A 83 4.02 8.85 -13.10
C ILE A 83 4.75 9.37 -11.87
N THR A 84 4.54 8.70 -10.75
CA THR A 84 5.21 8.97 -9.49
C THR A 84 6.37 8.01 -9.29
N TRP A 85 7.47 8.57 -8.79
CA TRP A 85 8.72 7.84 -8.54
C TRP A 85 8.97 7.79 -7.04
N GLY A 86 9.61 6.73 -6.55
CA GLY A 86 9.85 6.53 -5.12
C GLY A 86 9.00 5.41 -4.54
N HIS A 87 9.30 5.05 -3.30
CA HIS A 87 8.75 3.86 -2.65
C HIS A 87 8.17 4.13 -1.25
N ASP A 88 8.33 5.37 -0.78
CA ASP A 88 7.80 5.82 0.49
C ASP A 88 6.28 5.98 0.38
N ILE A 89 5.54 5.18 1.14
CA ILE A 89 4.08 5.15 1.14
C ILE A 89 3.50 6.48 1.65
N TYR A 90 4.16 7.12 2.61
CA TYR A 90 3.75 8.41 3.14
C TYR A 90 3.91 9.50 2.08
N GLU A 91 5.06 9.60 1.42
CA GLU A 91 5.26 10.54 0.31
C GLU A 91 4.26 10.29 -0.83
N LEU A 92 4.08 9.03 -1.23
CA LEU A 92 3.15 8.64 -2.29
C LEU A 92 1.69 8.96 -1.94
N TYR A 93 1.29 8.85 -0.67
CA TYR A 93 -0.04 9.26 -0.21
C TYR A 93 -0.24 10.77 -0.40
N PHE A 94 0.75 11.60 -0.05
CA PHE A 94 0.66 13.06 -0.25
C PHE A 94 0.73 13.49 -1.71
N GLU A 95 1.16 12.62 -2.62
CA GLU A 95 1.06 12.86 -4.06
C GLU A 95 -0.36 12.67 -4.62
N LEU A 96 -1.27 12.02 -3.90
CA LEU A 96 -2.68 11.93 -4.30
C LEU A 96 -3.38 13.30 -4.27
N GLY A 97 -4.51 13.43 -4.97
CA GLY A 97 -5.35 14.61 -4.88
C GLY A 97 -6.09 14.68 -3.55
N ASP A 98 -6.46 15.88 -3.10
CA ASP A 98 -7.14 16.09 -1.82
C ASP A 98 -8.41 15.24 -1.68
N LYS A 99 -9.15 15.07 -2.78
CA LYS A 99 -10.36 14.24 -2.82
C LYS A 99 -10.05 12.80 -2.46
N GLU A 100 -9.05 12.19 -3.10
CA GLU A 100 -8.67 10.80 -2.87
C GLU A 100 -8.07 10.61 -1.47
N ARG A 101 -7.25 11.55 -0.99
CA ARG A 101 -6.70 11.50 0.37
C ARG A 101 -7.79 11.55 1.43
N ASN A 102 -8.74 12.49 1.28
CA ASN A 102 -9.85 12.63 2.22
C ASN A 102 -10.72 11.38 2.23
N GLN A 103 -10.95 10.73 1.08
CA GLN A 103 -11.71 9.46 1.05
C GLN A 103 -11.03 8.34 1.84
N LEU A 104 -9.69 8.24 1.76
CA LEU A 104 -8.93 7.24 2.54
C LEU A 104 -8.94 7.56 4.03
N LEU A 105 -8.75 8.83 4.38
CA LEU A 105 -8.83 9.31 5.77
C LEU A 105 -10.22 9.07 6.37
N ASP A 106 -11.28 9.46 5.64
CA ASP A 106 -12.67 9.27 6.06
C ASP A 106 -12.98 7.78 6.29
N ALA A 107 -12.51 6.89 5.39
CA ALA A 107 -12.68 5.46 5.56
C ALA A 107 -12.03 4.92 6.84
N HIS A 108 -10.86 5.45 7.20
CA HIS A 108 -10.17 5.10 8.45
C HIS A 108 -10.89 5.63 9.69
N VAL A 109 -11.23 6.92 9.69
CA VAL A 109 -11.93 7.57 10.80
C VAL A 109 -13.29 6.89 11.06
N LEU A 110 -14.04 6.53 10.01
CA LEU A 110 -15.31 5.83 10.14
C LEU A 110 -15.16 4.44 10.80
N ARG A 111 -14.03 3.74 10.60
CA ARG A 111 -13.78 2.47 11.31
C ARG A 111 -13.56 2.66 12.81
N ILE A 112 -12.89 3.75 13.19
CA ILE A 112 -12.63 4.09 14.60
C ILE A 112 -13.90 4.53 15.31
N ILE A 113 -14.78 5.25 14.61
CA ILE A 113 -16.07 5.70 15.16
C ILE A 113 -17.04 4.52 15.34
N ALA A 114 -16.95 3.48 14.52
CA ALA A 114 -17.86 2.33 14.55
C ALA A 114 -17.73 1.40 15.79
N SER A 115 -16.84 1.71 16.75
CA SER A 115 -16.50 0.82 17.88
C SER A 115 -17.01 1.26 19.28
N ASP A 116 -18.28 1.66 19.41
CA ASP A 116 -19.02 2.06 20.64
C ASP A 116 -18.72 3.48 21.24
N GLU A 117 -19.79 4.09 21.80
CA GLU A 117 -20.02 5.52 22.07
C GLU A 117 -19.26 6.15 23.26
N ASP A 118 -18.77 7.39 23.06
CA ASP A 118 -19.11 8.63 23.81
C ASP A 118 -18.09 9.72 23.36
N ASP A 119 -18.56 10.69 22.56
CA ASP A 119 -17.78 11.79 21.91
C ASP A 119 -17.21 11.50 20.50
N ILE A 120 -18.05 11.76 19.49
CA ILE A 120 -17.72 11.63 18.06
C ILE A 120 -16.61 12.60 17.65
N ASP A 121 -16.61 13.83 18.17
CA ASP A 121 -15.63 14.85 17.77
C ASP A 121 -14.22 14.47 18.27
N LEU A 122 -14.14 13.96 19.50
CA LEU A 122 -12.90 13.39 20.04
C LEU A 122 -12.41 12.21 19.18
N LYS A 123 -13.30 11.28 18.80
CA LYS A 123 -12.95 10.12 17.96
C LYS A 123 -12.48 10.50 16.56
N ILE A 124 -13.08 11.54 15.95
CA ILE A 124 -12.61 12.07 14.68
C ILE A 124 -11.17 12.58 14.85
N SER A 125 -10.90 13.39 15.87
CA SER A 125 -9.56 13.92 16.12
C SER A 125 -8.55 12.79 16.40
N GLU A 126 -8.91 11.82 17.24
CA GLU A 126 -8.07 10.65 17.54
C GLU A 126 -7.80 9.83 16.28
N GLY A 127 -8.80 9.65 15.42
CA GLY A 127 -8.67 8.87 14.20
C GLY A 127 -7.81 9.53 13.14
N ILE A 128 -7.83 10.87 13.04
CA ILE A 128 -6.93 11.63 12.17
C ILE A 128 -5.48 11.49 12.67
N ASP A 129 -5.25 11.73 13.95
CA ASP A 129 -3.94 11.58 14.57
C ASP A 129 -3.37 10.16 14.43
N ASP A 130 -4.23 9.15 14.61
CA ASP A 130 -3.89 7.74 14.46
C ASP A 130 -3.54 7.39 13.00
N PHE A 131 -4.32 7.88 12.04
CA PHE A 131 -4.04 7.70 10.62
C PHE A 131 -2.67 8.24 10.23
N GLU A 132 -2.37 9.50 10.61
CA GLU A 132 -1.10 10.14 10.25
C GLU A 132 0.10 9.44 10.90
N LYS A 133 -0.02 9.08 12.18
CA LYS A 133 1.03 8.34 12.90
C LYS A 133 1.28 6.97 12.27
N SER A 134 0.21 6.21 12.00
CA SER A 134 0.31 4.88 11.40
C SER A 134 0.91 4.95 10.01
N LEU A 135 0.41 5.84 9.14
CA LEU A 135 0.94 6.01 7.79
C LEU A 135 2.44 6.34 7.79
N MET A 136 2.89 7.24 8.68
CA MET A 136 4.31 7.59 8.82
C MET A 136 5.15 6.41 9.31
N LEU A 137 4.69 5.70 10.34
CA LEU A 137 5.39 4.54 10.90
C LEU A 137 5.48 3.38 9.91
N ASP A 138 4.40 3.09 9.16
CA ASP A 138 4.34 2.01 8.17
C ASP A 138 5.23 2.30 6.96
N ALA A 139 5.31 3.58 6.54
CA ALA A 139 6.21 4.00 5.47
C ALA A 139 7.68 3.78 5.85
N LEU A 140 8.08 4.21 7.06
CA LEU A 140 9.43 3.99 7.60
C LEU A 140 9.75 2.50 7.77
N LEU A 141 8.75 1.71 8.18
CA LEU A 141 8.85 0.26 8.31
C LEU A 141 9.15 -0.39 6.97
N PHE A 142 8.38 -0.03 5.96
CA PHE A 142 8.54 -0.57 4.62
C PHE A 142 9.88 -0.21 3.99
N GLU A 143 10.35 1.04 4.14
CA GLU A 143 11.69 1.42 3.70
C GLU A 143 12.77 0.58 4.41
N THR A 144 12.64 0.39 5.71
CA THR A 144 13.58 -0.41 6.50
C THR A 144 13.63 -1.86 6.02
N ILE A 145 12.46 -2.50 5.81
CA ILE A 145 12.37 -3.88 5.33
C ILE A 145 12.95 -4.00 3.91
N ARG A 146 12.60 -3.06 3.02
CA ARG A 146 13.01 -3.06 1.61
C ARG A 146 14.52 -2.89 1.44
N TYR A 147 15.14 -1.99 2.20
CA TYR A 147 16.55 -1.64 2.01
C TYR A 147 17.51 -2.41 2.91
N LYS A 148 17.09 -2.87 4.08
CA LYS A 148 17.99 -3.53 5.03
C LYS A 148 17.82 -5.05 5.09
N HIS A 149 16.78 -5.63 4.49
CA HIS A 149 16.46 -7.06 4.61
C HIS A 149 16.43 -7.58 6.07
N GLU A 150 16.21 -6.67 7.03
CA GLU A 150 16.18 -6.98 8.45
C GLU A 150 14.73 -7.28 8.83
N TYR A 151 14.32 -8.53 8.64
CA TYR A 151 13.01 -9.05 9.06
C TYR A 151 12.87 -9.24 10.59
N GLY A 152 13.81 -8.66 11.35
CA GLY A 152 13.95 -8.84 12.78
C GLY A 152 12.96 -8.01 13.57
N THR A 153 11.88 -8.67 14.02
CA THR A 153 10.99 -8.29 15.13
C THR A 153 10.57 -6.83 15.16
N ILE A 154 9.69 -6.46 14.22
CA ILE A 154 8.93 -5.21 14.37
C ILE A 154 7.53 -5.61 14.81
N ILE A 155 7.23 -5.35 16.09
CA ILE A 155 5.89 -5.50 16.66
C ILE A 155 5.11 -4.29 16.16
N TYR A 156 4.29 -4.53 15.14
CA TYR A 156 3.53 -3.51 14.45
C TYR A 156 2.04 -3.83 14.60
N ASP A 157 1.19 -2.82 14.78
CA ASP A 157 -0.26 -3.03 14.82
C ASP A 157 -0.70 -3.50 13.43
N GLU A 158 -1.04 -4.79 13.34
CA GLU A 158 -1.16 -5.57 12.11
C GLU A 158 -2.29 -5.09 11.18
N ASN A 159 -3.13 -4.16 11.63
CA ASN A 159 -4.37 -3.82 10.95
C ASN A 159 -4.28 -2.59 10.04
N PHE A 160 -3.42 -1.61 10.33
CA PHE A 160 -3.43 -0.36 9.56
C PHE A 160 -3.10 -0.60 8.09
N ILE A 161 -1.90 -1.12 7.76
CA ILE A 161 -1.48 -1.30 6.37
C ILE A 161 -2.38 -2.26 5.59
N TYR A 162 -2.92 -3.26 6.28
CA TYR A 162 -3.87 -4.20 5.71
C TYR A 162 -5.17 -3.47 5.33
N ASN A 163 -5.79 -2.76 6.27
CA ASN A 163 -7.00 -1.98 6.02
C ASN A 163 -6.78 -0.89 4.97
N PHE A 164 -5.63 -0.21 5.02
CA PHE A 164 -5.24 0.80 4.06
C PHE A 164 -5.10 0.23 2.64
N ALA A 165 -4.52 -0.97 2.49
CA ALA A 165 -4.47 -1.67 1.20
C ALA A 165 -5.87 -1.99 0.67
N HIS A 166 -6.80 -2.39 1.55
CA HIS A 166 -8.19 -2.64 1.17
C HIS A 166 -8.94 -1.36 0.76
N ASP A 167 -8.72 -0.25 1.46
CA ASP A 167 -9.31 1.04 1.10
C ASP A 167 -8.77 1.56 -0.22
N LEU A 168 -7.46 1.43 -0.45
CA LEU A 168 -6.82 1.77 -1.72
C LEU A 168 -7.35 0.91 -2.87
N LYS A 169 -7.54 -0.39 -2.63
CA LYS A 169 -8.19 -1.28 -3.62
C LYS A 169 -9.59 -0.77 -3.96
N ARG A 170 -10.41 -0.49 -2.95
CA ARG A 170 -11.79 0.00 -3.12
C ARG A 170 -11.82 1.33 -3.86
N LEU A 171 -10.98 2.27 -3.47
CA LEU A 171 -10.83 3.56 -4.16
C LEU A 171 -10.46 3.36 -5.63
N GLY A 172 -9.53 2.46 -5.93
CA GLY A 172 -9.17 2.17 -7.32
C GLY A 172 -10.30 1.51 -8.11
N GLU A 173 -11.07 0.62 -7.49
CA GLU A 173 -12.29 0.03 -8.08
C GLU A 173 -13.33 1.11 -8.39
N ASP A 174 -13.57 2.04 -7.45
CA ASP A 174 -14.49 3.18 -7.62
C ASP A 174 -14.04 4.13 -8.75
N LEU A 175 -12.73 4.22 -9.00
CA LEU A 175 -12.15 4.97 -10.12
C LEU A 175 -12.15 4.19 -11.45
N GLY A 176 -12.62 2.95 -11.48
CA GLY A 176 -12.67 2.10 -12.67
C GLY A 176 -11.28 1.63 -13.13
N LEU A 177 -10.39 1.27 -12.19
CA LEU A 177 -9.09 0.66 -12.49
C LEU A 177 -9.14 -0.87 -12.68
N SER A 178 -10.24 -1.51 -12.30
CA SER A 178 -10.48 -2.95 -12.42
C SER A 178 -10.86 -3.43 -13.83
N GLU A 179 -10.98 -2.53 -14.80
CA GLU A 179 -11.41 -2.77 -16.20
C GLU A 179 -10.29 -2.76 -17.26
#